data_AF-A0A2V7JI88-F1
#
_entry.id   AF-A0A2V7JI88-F1
#
_cell.length_a   1.000
_cell.length_b   1.000
_cell.length_c   1.000
_cell.angle_alpha   90.00
_cell.angle_beta   90.00
_cell.angle_gamma   90.00
#
_symmetry.space_group_name_H-M   'P 1'
#
loop_
_entity.id
_entity.type
_entity.pdbx_description
1 polymer ?
#
loop_
_entity_poly.entity_id
_entity_poly.type
_entity_poly.pdbx_seq_one_letter_code
_entity_poly.pdbx_strand_id
1 'polypeptide(L)'
;MTTSVPTKTEANELDEPSFPIVYVTDLLKAFVKAVRATQMYLPNNPMHARALDAVKEAFAAVWQHTDELILQVVETHLDWEGRVVLDEGERTSDNVAWLLYKDGIRELTILKGFEHEELAVLFDLLQRVRKATDDDDDLLTLMWEREFVTLQYRYVDLTQDSGPGVESMERAEQKEKILSPAQAEAGLESTQSSIAKLDDFDSTLYFLDDGEVEYLQQEIKREFSTDLRPAVIASLLDTFENQKDPTVREEICGLLDYFLLILLATAQYRNAAYLLREAGVTANRAAEVLEPQKQRLTQLNELMSDPKPLGQLLQALEDSPLRAPQHELDELFGILQPRALETILSWIGRSTNQQLKMLLEVAATRLAANNSAELIRLIGSDDEAVVLEAIRRAAALKSPAAVPALGKMLTVGEADMRLAAVTALNDIGSAGAMQMLERALTDEDREVRIAAARAIGARRAKAALPRIEVALKGKGLRESNLTEKMAFFETYGLLCGDAGIPLLDGILNAKGFMGKKDDSEFRACAAMALGKINSAKAAESLNRATGEKDVMVRNAVSKAIRGGGA
;
A
#
# COMPACT_ATOMS: atom_id res chain seq x y z
N MET A 1 -49.05 35.08 14.69
CA MET A 1 -48.91 36.52 14.99
C MET A 1 -47.64 36.66 15.80
N THR A 2 -46.57 37.30 15.39
CA THR A 2 -46.32 38.18 14.24
C THR A 2 -44.81 38.17 14.01
N THR A 3 -44.44 37.94 12.77
CA THR A 3 -43.14 38.27 12.16
C THR A 3 -42.72 39.70 12.49
N SER A 4 -41.48 39.90 12.95
CA SER A 4 -40.80 41.19 12.80
C SER A 4 -39.39 40.93 12.28
N VAL A 5 -39.26 41.10 10.97
CA VAL A 5 -38.00 41.38 10.28
C VAL A 5 -37.50 42.73 10.78
N PRO A 6 -36.22 42.89 11.18
CA PRO A 6 -35.57 44.18 11.13
C PRO A 6 -34.93 44.33 9.74
N THR A 7 -35.52 45.24 8.98
CA THR A 7 -35.01 45.80 7.74
C THR A 7 -33.63 46.42 7.95
N LYS A 8 -32.72 46.18 6.98
CA LYS A 8 -31.52 46.97 6.70
C LYS A 8 -31.79 48.46 6.91
N THR A 9 -30.91 49.17 7.62
CA THR A 9 -30.00 50.21 7.09
C THR A 9 -29.38 50.93 8.28
N GLU A 10 -28.32 50.36 8.85
CA GLU A 10 -27.33 51.14 9.61
C GLU A 10 -26.03 51.00 8.82
N ALA A 11 -25.59 52.10 8.22
CA ALA A 11 -24.24 52.20 7.70
C ALA A 11 -23.33 52.04 8.91
N ASN A 12 -22.60 50.91 9.00
CA ASN A 12 -21.57 50.69 10.00
C ASN A 12 -20.63 51.90 9.97
N GLU A 13 -20.70 52.76 11.00
CA GLU A 13 -19.61 53.66 11.31
C GLU A 13 -18.44 52.76 11.70
N LEU A 14 -17.55 52.49 10.74
CA LEU A 14 -16.32 51.76 10.98
C LEU A 14 -15.50 52.54 12.01
N ASP A 15 -15.06 51.87 13.08
CA ASP A 15 -14.15 52.44 14.08
C ASP A 15 -12.93 53.09 13.40
N GLU A 16 -12.35 54.11 14.05
CA GLU A 16 -11.09 54.70 13.57
C GLU A 16 -10.03 53.60 13.41
N PRO A 17 -9.30 53.57 12.28
CA PRO A 17 -8.36 52.50 12.01
C PRO A 17 -7.24 52.50 13.05
N SER A 18 -6.71 51.33 13.38
CA SER A 18 -5.70 51.15 14.43
C SER A 18 -4.43 51.99 14.21
N PHE A 19 -4.13 52.35 12.96
CA PHE A 19 -3.12 53.34 12.56
C PHE A 19 -3.49 53.97 11.20
N PRO A 20 -2.80 55.04 10.74
CA PRO A 20 -3.15 55.70 9.49
C PRO A 20 -3.19 54.75 8.29
N ILE A 21 -4.38 54.62 7.68
CA ILE A 21 -4.65 53.72 6.54
C ILE A 21 -3.69 53.92 5.35
N VAL A 22 -3.10 55.11 5.23
CA VAL A 22 -2.16 55.46 4.16
C VAL A 22 -0.99 54.46 4.08
N TYR A 23 -0.48 54.00 5.23
CA TYR A 23 0.64 53.05 5.26
C TYR A 23 0.29 51.70 4.63
N VAL A 24 -0.92 51.18 4.90
CA VAL A 24 -1.40 49.94 4.29
C VAL A 24 -1.68 50.14 2.79
N THR A 25 -2.30 51.25 2.41
CA THR A 25 -2.57 51.54 0.99
C THR A 25 -1.28 51.72 0.17
N ASP A 26 -0.25 52.34 0.74
CA ASP A 26 1.01 52.58 0.05
C ASP A 26 1.84 51.29 -0.04
N LEU A 27 1.79 50.44 0.99
CA LEU A 27 2.30 49.08 0.93
C LEU A 27 1.66 48.28 -0.22
N LEU A 28 0.32 48.24 -0.30
CA LEU A 28 -0.36 47.46 -1.34
C LEU A 28 -0.14 48.02 -2.74
N LYS A 29 -0.02 49.34 -2.90
CA LYS A 29 0.40 49.95 -4.19
C LYS A 29 1.83 49.55 -4.57
N ALA A 30 2.76 49.57 -3.62
CA ALA A 30 4.13 49.13 -3.85
C ALA A 30 4.16 47.64 -4.23
N PHE A 31 3.36 46.82 -3.53
CA PHE A 31 3.23 45.39 -3.75
C PHE A 31 2.74 45.07 -5.17
N VAL A 32 1.63 45.67 -5.60
CA VAL A 32 1.10 45.48 -6.97
C VAL A 32 2.09 45.96 -8.03
N LYS A 33 2.78 47.08 -7.77
CA LYS A 33 3.83 47.58 -8.68
C LYS A 33 5.00 46.60 -8.77
N ALA A 34 5.39 45.98 -7.67
CA ALA A 34 6.45 44.99 -7.64
C ALA A 34 6.05 43.69 -8.34
N VAL A 35 4.82 43.20 -8.13
CA VAL A 35 4.26 42.08 -8.91
C VAL A 35 4.29 42.39 -10.42
N ARG A 36 3.92 43.59 -10.83
CA ARG A 36 4.03 43.99 -12.26
C ARG A 36 5.49 44.08 -12.74
N ALA A 37 6.40 44.54 -11.88
CA ALA A 37 7.82 44.61 -12.22
C ALA A 37 8.44 43.22 -12.38
N THR A 38 8.08 42.25 -11.52
CA THR A 38 8.52 40.85 -11.64
C THR A 38 7.95 40.16 -12.88
N GLN A 39 6.79 40.61 -13.36
CA GLN A 39 6.21 40.16 -14.62
C GLN A 39 6.90 40.70 -15.87
N MET A 40 7.37 41.96 -15.84
CA MET A 40 7.88 42.67 -17.03
C MET A 40 9.41 42.62 -17.18
N TYR A 41 10.14 42.42 -16.08
CA TYR A 41 11.59 42.50 -16.04
C TYR A 41 12.20 41.24 -15.44
N LEU A 42 13.36 40.83 -15.96
CA LEU A 42 14.14 39.73 -15.39
C LEU A 42 14.67 40.11 -13.98
N PRO A 43 14.94 39.13 -13.10
CA PRO A 43 15.39 39.38 -11.72
C PRO A 43 16.65 40.24 -11.59
N ASN A 44 17.53 40.21 -12.59
CA ASN A 44 18.76 41.01 -12.66
C ASN A 44 18.55 42.46 -13.14
N ASN A 45 17.31 42.86 -13.44
CA ASN A 45 17.00 44.21 -13.90
C ASN A 45 16.94 45.19 -12.71
N PRO A 46 17.60 46.36 -12.78
CA PRO A 46 17.55 47.37 -11.73
C PRO A 46 16.12 47.84 -11.36
N MET A 47 15.16 47.76 -12.28
CA MET A 47 13.76 48.08 -12.03
C MET A 47 13.04 47.02 -11.19
N HIS A 48 13.44 45.75 -11.30
CA HIS A 48 12.94 44.65 -10.47
C HIS A 48 13.43 44.80 -9.03
N ALA A 49 14.73 44.99 -8.84
CA ALA A 49 15.35 45.20 -7.53
C ALA A 49 14.74 46.41 -6.81
N ARG A 50 14.65 47.56 -7.48
CA ARG A 50 14.04 48.79 -6.92
C ARG A 50 12.57 48.62 -6.52
N ALA A 51 11.81 47.81 -7.27
CA ALA A 51 10.41 47.57 -6.93
C ALA A 51 10.28 46.70 -5.68
N LEU A 52 11.15 45.69 -5.51
CA LEU A 52 11.18 44.86 -4.31
C LEU A 52 11.66 45.64 -3.08
N ASP A 53 12.68 46.49 -3.22
CA ASP A 53 13.15 47.35 -2.14
C ASP A 53 12.06 48.32 -1.66
N ALA A 54 11.28 48.89 -2.59
CA ALA A 54 10.15 49.76 -2.24
C ALA A 54 9.06 49.03 -1.43
N VAL A 55 8.86 47.73 -1.67
CA VAL A 55 7.93 46.90 -0.86
C VAL A 55 8.49 46.68 0.54
N LYS A 56 9.79 46.36 0.66
CA LYS A 56 10.46 46.19 1.96
C LYS A 56 10.42 47.46 2.80
N GLU A 57 10.67 48.62 2.18
CA GLU A 57 10.55 49.93 2.85
C GLU A 57 9.12 50.22 3.31
N ALA A 58 8.12 49.89 2.49
CA ALA A 58 6.71 50.07 2.87
C ALA A 58 6.28 49.14 4.01
N PHE A 59 6.76 47.89 4.02
CA PHE A 59 6.57 46.97 5.15
C PHE A 59 7.23 47.51 6.43
N ALA A 60 8.45 48.03 6.35
CA ALA A 60 9.13 48.63 7.49
C ALA A 60 8.33 49.79 8.13
N ALA A 61 7.59 50.55 7.33
CA ALA A 61 6.69 51.60 7.83
C ALA A 61 5.46 51.02 8.56
N VAL A 62 4.84 49.96 8.03
CA VAL A 62 3.72 49.26 8.70
C VAL A 62 4.18 48.60 10.01
N TRP A 63 5.39 48.02 10.01
CA TRP A 63 5.97 47.33 11.17
C TRP A 63 6.37 48.22 12.35
N GLN A 64 6.26 49.55 12.20
CA GLN A 64 6.35 50.51 13.31
C GLN A 64 5.05 50.59 14.12
N HIS A 65 3.93 50.11 13.56
CA HIS A 65 2.60 50.22 14.15
C HIS A 65 2.00 48.87 14.56
N THR A 66 2.34 47.78 13.87
CA THR A 66 1.85 46.42 14.15
C THR A 66 2.92 45.37 13.82
N ASP A 67 2.84 44.19 14.41
CA ASP A 67 3.66 43.03 14.03
C ASP A 67 2.89 42.02 13.14
N GLU A 68 1.60 42.30 12.87
CA GLU A 68 0.69 41.48 12.06
C GLU A 68 -0.24 42.37 11.22
N LEU A 69 -0.41 42.05 9.94
CA LEU A 69 -1.32 42.72 9.01
C LEU A 69 -2.32 41.70 8.45
N ILE A 70 -3.61 41.88 8.73
CA ILE A 70 -4.69 40.98 8.30
C ILE A 70 -5.51 41.63 7.18
N LEU A 71 -5.48 41.05 6.00
CA LEU A 71 -6.19 41.51 4.81
C LEU A 71 -7.31 40.54 4.47
N GLN A 72 -8.53 41.05 4.34
CA GLN A 72 -9.64 40.30 3.79
C GLN A 72 -9.59 40.37 2.27
N VAL A 73 -9.69 39.21 1.62
CA VAL A 73 -9.66 39.07 0.17
C VAL A 73 -11.10 39.03 -0.35
N VAL A 74 -11.45 40.07 -1.09
CA VAL A 74 -12.72 40.17 -1.82
C VAL A 74 -12.42 40.08 -3.31
N GLU A 75 -13.44 39.74 -4.10
CA GLU A 75 -13.30 39.37 -5.50
C GLU A 75 -12.54 40.38 -6.39
N THR A 76 -12.63 41.67 -6.08
CA THR A 76 -11.99 42.75 -6.86
C THR A 76 -11.10 43.67 -6.03
N HIS A 77 -11.04 43.48 -4.72
CA HIS A 77 -10.38 44.40 -3.80
C HIS A 77 -9.92 43.70 -2.51
N LEU A 78 -9.00 44.33 -1.78
CA LEU A 78 -8.56 43.90 -0.45
C LEU A 78 -9.02 44.90 0.61
N ASP A 79 -9.58 44.37 1.70
CA ASP A 79 -10.04 45.15 2.84
C ASP A 79 -9.11 44.97 4.04
N TRP A 80 -8.83 46.06 4.75
CA TRP A 80 -8.15 46.07 6.04
C TRP A 80 -9.04 46.82 7.04
N GLU A 81 -9.37 46.17 8.16
CA GLU A 81 -10.30 46.71 9.18
C GLU A 81 -11.64 47.19 8.57
N GLY A 82 -12.14 46.44 7.57
CA GLY A 82 -13.39 46.75 6.88
C GLY A 82 -13.32 47.94 5.91
N ARG A 83 -12.11 48.46 5.62
CA ARG A 83 -11.87 49.57 4.69
C ARG A 83 -11.10 49.06 3.48
N VAL A 84 -11.53 49.46 2.28
CA VAL A 84 -10.85 49.12 1.03
C VAL A 84 -9.47 49.77 1.00
N VAL A 85 -8.43 48.94 0.95
CA VAL A 85 -7.02 49.38 0.92
C VAL A 85 -6.34 49.11 -0.43
N LEU A 86 -6.93 48.24 -1.26
CA LEU A 86 -6.54 48.02 -2.65
C LEU A 86 -7.80 47.70 -3.47
N ASP A 87 -8.10 48.47 -4.50
CA ASP A 87 -9.20 48.20 -5.45
C ASP A 87 -8.62 48.08 -6.86
N GLU A 88 -8.81 46.92 -7.49
CA GLU A 88 -8.31 46.61 -8.83
C GLU A 88 -9.42 46.55 -9.89
N GLY A 89 -10.69 46.74 -9.48
CA GLY A 89 -11.86 47.03 -10.33
C GLY A 89 -12.38 45.92 -11.25
N GLU A 90 -11.51 45.07 -11.81
CA GLU A 90 -11.85 44.04 -12.79
C GLU A 90 -11.28 42.65 -12.42
N ARG A 91 -11.94 41.59 -12.87
CA ARG A 91 -11.50 40.19 -12.66
C ARG A 91 -10.52 39.76 -13.74
N THR A 92 -9.29 40.25 -13.66
CA THR A 92 -8.23 39.92 -14.63
C THR A 92 -7.15 39.09 -13.96
N SER A 93 -6.51 38.18 -14.72
CA SER A 93 -5.41 37.36 -14.21
C SER A 93 -4.14 38.14 -13.85
N ASP A 94 -4.11 39.45 -14.14
CA ASP A 94 -3.05 40.37 -13.71
C ASP A 94 -3.31 41.00 -12.34
N ASN A 95 -4.53 40.88 -11.79
CA ASN A 95 -4.93 41.50 -10.53
C ASN A 95 -4.75 40.55 -9.35
N VAL A 96 -4.10 41.04 -8.30
CA VAL A 96 -3.73 40.25 -7.12
C VAL A 96 -4.96 39.81 -6.34
N ALA A 97 -5.94 40.70 -6.13
CA ALA A 97 -7.16 40.38 -5.40
C ALA A 97 -7.95 39.24 -6.07
N TRP A 98 -8.05 39.28 -7.41
CA TRP A 98 -8.74 38.23 -8.18
C TRP A 98 -7.98 36.89 -8.14
N LEU A 99 -6.65 36.89 -8.29
CA LEU A 99 -5.85 35.66 -8.22
C LEU A 99 -6.01 34.93 -6.89
N LEU A 100 -6.00 35.68 -5.78
CA LEU A 100 -6.23 35.11 -4.46
C LEU A 100 -7.67 34.60 -4.31
N TYR A 101 -8.65 35.40 -4.73
CA TYR A 101 -10.07 35.05 -4.57
C TYR A 101 -10.49 33.85 -5.41
N LYS A 102 -10.05 33.77 -6.68
CA LYS A 102 -10.43 32.71 -7.62
C LYS A 102 -10.01 31.32 -7.10
N ASP A 103 -8.88 31.25 -6.39
CA ASP A 103 -8.29 30.02 -5.84
C ASP A 103 -8.70 29.80 -4.38
N GLY A 104 -9.78 30.46 -3.94
CA GLY A 104 -10.44 30.17 -2.65
C GLY A 104 -9.88 30.91 -1.45
N ILE A 105 -8.82 31.72 -1.58
CA ILE A 105 -8.25 32.48 -0.46
C ILE A 105 -9.21 33.63 -0.09
N ARG A 106 -9.48 33.80 1.21
CA ARG A 106 -10.42 34.79 1.76
C ARG A 106 -9.79 35.72 2.80
N GLU A 107 -8.72 35.28 3.47
CA GLU A 107 -7.98 36.10 4.43
C GLU A 107 -6.49 35.82 4.26
N LEU A 108 -5.67 36.87 4.27
CA LEU A 108 -4.22 36.81 4.33
C LEU A 108 -3.74 37.50 5.61
N THR A 109 -2.94 36.80 6.38
CA THR A 109 -2.32 37.31 7.60
C THR A 109 -0.81 37.34 7.40
N ILE A 110 -0.26 38.55 7.29
CA ILE A 110 1.16 38.78 7.04
C ILE A 110 1.82 39.14 8.36
N LEU A 111 2.81 38.36 8.78
CA LEU A 111 3.60 38.60 9.98
C LEU A 111 4.89 39.34 9.65
N LYS A 112 5.35 40.14 10.60
CA LYS A 112 6.65 40.81 10.52
C LYS A 112 7.77 39.81 10.26
N GLY A 113 8.60 40.10 9.27
CA GLY A 113 9.61 39.18 8.76
C GLY A 113 9.30 38.67 7.35
N PHE A 114 8.04 38.72 6.92
CA PHE A 114 7.61 38.30 5.58
C PHE A 114 8.38 38.98 4.43
N GLU A 115 8.79 40.23 4.61
CA GLU A 115 9.51 41.02 3.60
C GLU A 115 10.91 40.48 3.23
N HIS A 116 11.41 39.46 3.94
CA HIS A 116 12.71 38.85 3.70
C HIS A 116 12.63 37.75 2.62
N GLU A 117 12.54 36.48 3.03
CA GLU A 117 12.65 35.34 2.13
C GLU A 117 11.29 34.99 1.47
N GLU A 118 10.20 35.07 2.22
CA GLU A 118 8.87 34.63 1.76
C GLU A 118 8.22 35.56 0.72
N LEU A 119 8.51 36.87 0.76
CA LEU A 119 8.00 37.83 -0.21
C LEU A 119 8.39 37.46 -1.65
N ALA A 120 9.64 37.04 -1.86
CA ALA A 120 10.12 36.63 -3.18
C ALA A 120 9.45 35.33 -3.64
N VAL A 121 9.23 34.37 -2.72
CA VAL A 121 8.54 33.11 -3.01
C VAL A 121 7.10 33.38 -3.45
N LEU A 122 6.37 34.22 -2.72
CA LEU A 122 4.99 34.56 -3.09
C LEU A 122 4.91 35.23 -4.48
N PHE A 123 5.85 36.11 -4.81
CA PHE A 123 5.89 36.76 -6.12
C PHE A 123 6.13 35.77 -7.27
N ASP A 124 7.00 34.78 -7.07
CA ASP A 124 7.24 33.72 -8.05
C ASP A 124 5.97 32.86 -8.26
N LEU A 125 5.28 32.50 -7.18
CA LEU A 125 4.01 31.76 -7.24
C LEU A 125 2.94 32.55 -8.01
N LEU A 126 2.76 33.84 -7.70
CA LEU A 126 1.81 34.71 -8.40
C LEU A 126 2.15 34.82 -9.91
N GLN A 127 3.44 34.85 -10.25
CA GLN A 127 3.87 34.88 -11.65
C GLN A 127 3.60 33.55 -12.37
N ARG A 128 3.81 32.42 -11.69
CA ARG A 128 3.56 31.07 -12.20
C ARG A 128 2.07 30.84 -12.46
N VAL A 129 1.21 31.13 -11.47
CA VAL A 129 -0.25 30.94 -11.57
C VAL A 129 -0.87 31.83 -12.64
N ARG A 130 -0.31 33.02 -12.89
CA ARG A 130 -0.79 33.85 -13.99
C ARG A 130 -0.58 33.21 -15.37
N LYS A 131 0.54 32.50 -15.55
CA LYS A 131 0.90 31.83 -16.81
C LYS A 131 0.35 30.42 -16.91
N ALA A 132 -0.23 29.92 -15.82
CA ALA A 132 -0.79 28.59 -15.69
C ALA A 132 -2.03 28.40 -16.58
N THR A 133 -2.20 27.19 -17.09
CA THR A 133 -3.40 26.70 -17.77
C THR A 133 -4.37 26.08 -16.76
N ASP A 134 -5.61 25.77 -17.18
CA ASP A 134 -6.63 25.20 -16.28
C ASP A 134 -6.24 23.81 -15.69
N ASP A 135 -5.22 23.15 -16.25
CA ASP A 135 -4.70 21.85 -15.80
C ASP A 135 -3.50 21.97 -14.83
N ASP A 136 -2.99 23.18 -14.59
CA ASP A 136 -1.86 23.45 -13.67
C ASP A 136 -2.36 23.72 -12.25
N ASP A 137 -1.53 23.43 -11.24
CA ASP A 137 -1.88 23.62 -9.82
C ASP A 137 -2.27 25.09 -9.51
N ASP A 138 -3.35 25.26 -8.75
CA ASP A 138 -3.87 26.56 -8.33
C ASP A 138 -2.97 27.24 -7.26
N LEU A 139 -3.17 28.55 -7.04
CA LEU A 139 -2.34 29.31 -6.10
C LEU A 139 -2.41 28.77 -4.68
N LEU A 140 -3.58 28.30 -4.25
CA LEU A 140 -3.77 27.73 -2.92
C LEU A 140 -2.93 26.45 -2.73
N THR A 141 -2.98 25.54 -3.70
CA THR A 141 -2.19 24.30 -3.69
C THR A 141 -0.70 24.62 -3.68
N LEU A 142 -0.25 25.53 -4.54
CA LEU A 142 1.15 25.95 -4.59
C LEU A 142 1.62 26.65 -3.31
N MET A 143 0.75 27.44 -2.67
CA MET A 143 1.05 28.07 -1.38
C MET A 143 1.12 27.04 -0.25
N TRP A 144 0.34 25.96 -0.33
CA TRP A 144 0.38 24.86 0.64
C TRP A 144 1.71 24.11 0.56
N GLU A 145 2.21 23.81 -0.64
CA GLU A 145 3.50 23.11 -0.83
C GLU A 145 4.72 23.89 -0.31
N ARG A 146 4.64 25.22 -0.19
CA ARG A 146 5.77 26.10 0.14
C ARG A 146 5.95 26.39 1.64
N GLU A 147 5.11 25.82 2.51
CA GLU A 147 5.21 25.89 3.98
C GLU A 147 5.59 27.30 4.52
N PHE A 148 4.80 28.31 4.17
CA PHE A 148 5.01 29.68 4.68
C PHE A 148 4.91 29.75 6.21
N VAL A 149 5.88 30.39 6.86
CA VAL A 149 5.97 30.60 8.30
C VAL A 149 5.45 32.00 8.68
N THR A 150 5.77 33.02 7.90
CA THR A 150 5.40 34.43 8.15
C THR A 150 4.21 34.91 7.31
N LEU A 151 3.64 34.04 6.48
CA LEU A 151 2.39 34.29 5.76
C LEU A 151 1.37 33.19 6.09
N GLN A 152 0.28 33.57 6.73
CA GLN A 152 -0.85 32.69 7.03
C GLN A 152 -2.06 33.08 6.19
N TYR A 153 -2.98 32.14 5.99
CA TYR A 153 -4.18 32.40 5.19
C TYR A 153 -5.38 31.56 5.64
N ARG A 154 -6.59 32.06 5.33
CA ARG A 154 -7.83 31.28 5.37
C ARG A 154 -8.39 31.16 3.97
N TYR A 155 -8.98 30.00 3.70
CA TYR A 155 -9.53 29.69 2.39
C TYR A 155 -10.90 29.00 2.52
N VAL A 156 -11.60 28.93 1.39
CA VAL A 156 -12.83 28.17 1.20
C VAL A 156 -12.54 27.09 0.16
N ASP A 157 -12.91 25.85 0.48
CA ASP A 157 -12.78 24.72 -0.44
C ASP A 157 -13.77 24.85 -1.61
N LEU A 158 -13.23 25.06 -2.82
CA LEU A 158 -14.01 25.25 -4.04
C LEU A 158 -14.45 23.92 -4.68
N THR A 159 -14.03 22.77 -4.15
CA THR A 159 -14.34 21.44 -4.69
C THR A 159 -15.65 20.84 -4.16
N GLN A 160 -16.23 21.42 -3.10
CA GLN A 160 -17.53 21.04 -2.56
C GLN A 160 -18.66 21.81 -3.24
N ASP A 161 -19.38 21.14 -4.14
CA ASP A 161 -20.61 21.63 -4.76
C ASP A 161 -21.74 21.67 -3.71
N SER A 162 -21.75 22.71 -2.87
CA SER A 162 -22.81 22.96 -1.88
C SER A 162 -23.52 24.28 -2.20
N GLY A 163 -24.82 24.17 -2.48
CA GLY A 163 -25.74 25.30 -2.62
C GLY A 163 -25.74 26.25 -1.40
N PRO A 164 -26.44 27.38 -1.50
CA PRO A 164 -26.10 28.60 -0.78
C PRO A 164 -26.18 28.43 0.74
N GLY A 165 -25.02 28.63 1.38
CA GLY A 165 -24.93 29.14 2.73
C GLY A 165 -24.55 28.13 3.82
N VAL A 166 -23.33 27.58 3.75
CA VAL A 166 -22.43 27.43 4.91
C VAL A 166 -20.99 27.35 4.37
N GLU A 167 -20.24 28.48 4.38
CA GLU A 167 -18.80 28.46 4.11
C GLU A 167 -18.08 27.95 5.36
N SER A 168 -17.53 26.74 5.31
CA SER A 168 -16.60 26.24 6.33
C SER A 168 -15.21 26.83 6.06
N MET A 169 -14.84 27.88 6.81
CA MET A 169 -13.51 28.48 6.74
C MET A 169 -12.51 27.67 7.57
N GLU A 170 -11.49 27.10 6.94
CA GLU A 170 -10.37 26.45 7.63
C GLU A 170 -9.17 27.41 7.70
N ARG A 171 -8.45 27.40 8.83
CA ARG A 171 -7.22 28.18 9.03
C ARG A 171 -6.03 27.24 8.95
N ALA A 172 -5.08 27.52 8.06
CA ALA A 172 -3.79 26.87 8.07
C ALA A 172 -2.94 27.43 9.25
N GLU A 173 -3.12 26.91 10.47
CA GLU A 173 -2.24 27.22 11.61
C GLU A 173 -1.18 26.13 11.77
N GLN A 174 0.08 26.42 11.41
CA GLN A 174 1.22 25.69 11.93
C GLN A 174 1.75 26.40 13.19
N LYS A 175 1.44 25.84 14.36
CA LYS A 175 2.04 26.25 15.64
C LYS A 175 3.34 25.50 15.86
N GLU A 176 4.46 26.07 15.44
CA GLU A 176 5.75 25.81 16.08
C GLU A 176 6.16 27.00 16.93
N LYS A 177 6.59 26.72 18.16
CA LYS A 177 7.09 27.72 19.11
C LYS A 177 8.36 28.34 18.54
N ILE A 178 8.26 29.57 18.06
CA ILE A 178 9.43 30.43 17.80
C ILE A 178 10.10 30.69 19.16
N LEU A 179 11.26 30.06 19.38
CA LEU A 179 12.20 30.46 20.43
C LEU A 179 12.75 31.84 20.07
N SER A 180 12.73 32.78 21.02
CA SER A 180 13.24 34.13 20.80
C SER A 180 14.76 34.12 20.56
N PRO A 181 15.31 35.00 19.69
CA PRO A 181 16.74 35.11 19.40
C PRO A 181 17.62 35.29 20.65
N ALA A 182 17.08 35.86 21.73
CA ALA A 182 17.77 36.06 23.00
C ALA A 182 18.16 34.76 23.74
N GLN A 183 17.62 33.60 23.36
CA GLN A 183 17.94 32.31 23.98
C GLN A 183 18.96 31.48 23.18
N ALA A 184 19.27 31.88 21.94
CA ALA A 184 20.27 31.21 21.10
C ALA A 184 21.71 31.71 21.34
N GLU A 185 21.87 32.90 21.91
CA GLU A 185 23.21 33.51 22.13
C GLU A 185 23.88 33.15 23.47
N ALA A 186 23.23 32.39 24.35
CA ALA A 186 23.78 32.07 25.68
C ALA A 186 24.66 30.80 25.75
N GLY A 187 25.01 30.18 24.61
CA GLY A 187 25.62 28.85 24.56
C GLY A 187 27.06 28.73 24.02
N LEU A 188 27.71 29.82 23.61
CA LEU A 188 29.04 29.76 22.98
C LEU A 188 30.06 30.61 23.73
N GLU A 189 30.54 30.09 24.87
CA GLU A 189 31.77 30.59 25.49
C GLU A 189 33.01 30.14 24.70
N SER A 190 33.64 31.13 24.07
CA SER A 190 35.09 31.28 23.83
C SER A 190 35.90 30.03 23.48
N THR A 191 36.00 29.74 22.19
CA THR A 191 37.27 29.30 21.60
C THR A 191 37.86 30.47 20.82
N GLN A 192 39.04 30.93 21.26
CA GLN A 192 39.82 31.95 20.58
C GLN A 192 40.25 31.42 19.20
N SER A 193 39.40 31.65 18.20
CA SER A 193 39.78 31.63 16.81
C SER A 193 40.32 33.02 16.45
N SER A 194 41.51 33.06 15.88
CA SER A 194 42.15 34.25 15.32
C SER A 194 41.34 34.77 14.15
N ILE A 195 40.30 35.57 14.44
CA ILE A 195 39.52 36.26 13.42
C ILE A 195 40.31 37.50 13.02
N ALA A 196 40.91 37.45 11.83
CA ALA A 196 41.32 38.63 11.09
C ALA A 196 40.12 39.59 11.00
N LYS A 197 40.35 40.89 11.21
CA LYS A 197 39.30 41.90 11.10
C LYS A 197 38.77 41.89 9.66
N LEU A 198 37.44 41.90 9.48
CA LEU A 198 36.80 41.92 8.17
C LEU A 198 37.25 43.12 7.29
N ASP A 199 37.83 44.16 7.89
CA ASP A 199 38.35 45.34 7.19
C ASP A 199 39.70 45.10 6.47
N ASP A 200 40.36 43.96 6.70
CA ASP A 200 41.66 43.62 6.08
C ASP A 200 41.52 42.77 4.79
N PHE A 201 40.29 42.44 4.36
CA PHE A 201 40.07 41.82 3.06
C PHE A 201 39.87 42.90 2.00
N ASP A 202 40.96 43.22 1.31
CA ASP A 202 40.90 43.85 -0.01
C ASP A 202 39.89 43.04 -0.85
N SER A 203 38.76 43.67 -1.19
CA SER A 203 37.66 43.10 -1.96
C SER A 203 38.15 42.75 -3.36
N THR A 204 38.87 41.65 -3.45
CA THR A 204 39.30 41.08 -4.72
C THR A 204 38.06 40.38 -5.26
N LEU A 205 37.65 40.81 -6.45
CA LEU A 205 36.50 40.30 -7.19
C LEU A 205 36.53 38.76 -7.30
N TYR A 206 35.87 38.08 -6.38
CA TYR A 206 35.38 36.73 -6.60
C TYR A 206 33.85 36.82 -6.56
N PHE A 207 33.29 37.38 -7.63
CA PHE A 207 31.87 37.22 -7.91
C PHE A 207 31.70 35.79 -8.40
N LEU A 208 30.83 35.04 -7.73
CA LEU A 208 30.37 33.76 -8.25
C LEU A 208 29.64 34.03 -9.56
N ASP A 209 30.02 33.33 -10.62
CA ASP A 209 29.26 33.40 -11.85
C ASP A 209 27.88 32.72 -11.68
N ASP A 210 26.94 33.00 -12.59
CA ASP A 210 25.58 32.48 -12.49
C ASP A 210 25.55 30.93 -12.42
N GLY A 211 26.54 30.26 -13.03
CA GLY A 211 26.68 28.81 -12.97
C GLY A 211 27.20 28.31 -11.62
N GLU A 212 28.14 29.03 -10.99
CA GLU A 212 28.61 28.74 -9.64
C GLU A 212 27.51 29.00 -8.59
N VAL A 213 26.69 30.03 -8.77
CA VAL A 213 25.52 30.29 -7.92
C VAL A 213 24.48 29.17 -8.06
N GLU A 214 24.15 28.76 -9.29
CA GLU A 214 23.22 27.66 -9.53
C GLU A 214 23.76 26.34 -8.97
N TYR A 215 25.05 26.06 -9.15
CA TYR A 215 25.72 24.91 -8.55
C TYR A 215 25.60 24.91 -7.01
N LEU A 216 25.89 26.04 -6.35
CA LEU A 216 25.78 26.13 -4.90
C LEU A 216 24.33 25.99 -4.42
N GLN A 217 23.35 26.54 -5.13
CA GLN A 217 21.93 26.32 -4.83
C GLN A 217 21.53 24.85 -4.96
N GLN A 218 22.04 24.16 -5.98
CA GLN A 218 21.82 22.73 -6.15
C GLN A 218 22.48 21.91 -5.03
N GLU A 219 23.71 22.26 -4.62
CA GLU A 219 24.39 21.58 -3.50
C GLU A 219 23.73 21.88 -2.15
N ILE A 220 23.23 23.10 -1.91
CA ILE A 220 22.41 23.44 -0.74
C ILE A 220 21.14 22.59 -0.74
N LYS A 221 20.39 22.58 -1.85
CA LYS A 221 19.17 21.77 -1.96
C LYS A 221 19.47 20.29 -1.73
N ARG A 222 20.59 19.79 -2.26
CA ARG A 222 21.05 18.42 -2.06
C ARG A 222 21.38 18.14 -0.60
N GLU A 223 22.11 19.03 0.08
CA GLU A 223 22.46 18.88 1.49
C GLU A 223 21.19 18.86 2.37
N PHE A 224 20.29 19.82 2.18
CA PHE A 224 19.05 19.90 2.96
C PHE A 224 18.03 18.79 2.64
N SER A 225 18.07 18.20 1.44
CA SER A 225 17.24 17.04 1.07
C SER A 225 17.92 15.69 1.39
N THR A 226 19.17 15.71 1.86
CA THR A 226 19.87 14.48 2.21
C THR A 226 19.28 13.89 3.48
N ASP A 227 18.76 12.67 3.35
CA ASP A 227 18.36 11.89 4.51
C ASP A 227 19.61 11.46 5.30
N LEU A 228 19.83 12.10 6.45
CA LEU A 228 20.95 11.79 7.34
C LEU A 228 20.73 10.52 8.18
N ARG A 229 19.52 9.96 8.24
CA ARG A 229 19.20 8.82 9.12
C ARG A 229 20.03 7.57 8.78
N PRO A 230 20.19 7.17 7.50
CA PRO A 230 21.13 6.10 7.13
C PRO A 230 22.57 6.36 7.58
N ALA A 231 23.06 7.61 7.44
CA ALA A 231 24.41 7.96 7.84
C ALA A 231 24.61 7.88 9.36
N VAL A 232 23.60 8.28 10.14
CA VAL A 232 23.60 8.13 11.60
C VAL A 232 23.60 6.65 12.00
N ILE A 233 22.76 5.82 11.37
CA ILE A 233 22.72 4.37 11.61
C ILE A 233 24.09 3.74 11.31
N ALA A 234 24.65 4.04 10.14
CA ALA A 234 25.96 3.55 9.72
C ALA A 234 27.05 3.97 10.72
N SER A 235 27.06 5.24 11.14
CA SER A 235 28.04 5.76 12.10
C SER A 235 27.95 5.07 13.47
N LEU A 236 26.72 4.78 13.96
CA LEU A 236 26.51 4.04 15.20
C LEU A 236 27.04 2.60 15.09
N LEU A 237 26.73 1.90 13.99
CA LEU A 237 27.19 0.53 13.74
C LEU A 237 28.71 0.45 13.53
N ASP A 238 29.29 1.38 12.78
CA ASP A 238 30.74 1.50 12.59
C ASP A 238 31.44 1.77 13.94
N THR A 239 30.85 2.62 14.79
CA THR A 239 31.37 2.86 16.14
C THR A 239 31.28 1.59 16.98
N PHE A 240 30.18 0.85 16.89
CA PHE A 240 30.03 -0.43 17.58
C PHE A 240 31.11 -1.45 17.16
N GLU A 241 31.39 -1.55 15.85
CA GLU A 241 32.42 -2.44 15.31
C GLU A 241 33.82 -2.09 15.80
N ASN A 242 34.14 -0.79 15.88
CA ASN A 242 35.49 -0.32 16.20
C ASN A 242 35.78 -0.17 17.70
N GLN A 243 34.76 0.03 18.54
CA GLN A 243 34.93 0.18 19.98
C GLN A 243 35.09 -1.17 20.68
N LYS A 244 35.91 -1.23 21.73
CA LYS A 244 36.12 -2.45 22.55
C LYS A 244 35.51 -2.36 23.94
N ASP A 245 35.10 -1.18 24.38
CA ASP A 245 34.46 -0.98 25.69
C ASP A 245 33.03 -1.57 25.65
N PRO A 246 32.71 -2.55 26.51
CA PRO A 246 31.37 -3.13 26.57
C PRO A 246 30.28 -2.11 26.91
N THR A 247 30.60 -1.08 27.70
CA THR A 247 29.64 -0.06 28.14
C THR A 247 29.17 0.79 26.96
N VAL A 248 30.12 1.22 26.11
CA VAL A 248 29.83 2.00 24.90
C VAL A 248 29.00 1.19 23.92
N ARG A 249 29.31 -0.10 23.75
CA ARG A 249 28.52 -1.00 22.90
C ARG A 249 27.09 -1.20 23.40
N GLU A 250 26.88 -1.31 24.71
CA GLU A 250 25.53 -1.39 25.29
C GLU A 250 24.72 -0.11 25.11
N GLU A 251 25.36 1.06 25.24
CA GLU A 251 24.74 2.35 24.96
C GLU A 251 24.32 2.45 23.49
N ILE A 252 25.18 2.05 22.56
CA ILE A 252 24.86 2.02 21.12
C ILE A 252 23.69 1.09 20.84
N CYS A 253 23.66 -0.11 21.43
CA CYS A 253 22.50 -1.01 21.30
C CYS A 253 21.20 -0.33 21.77
N GLY A 254 21.23 0.38 22.91
CA GLY A 254 20.08 1.14 23.41
C GLY A 254 19.63 2.26 22.47
N LEU A 255 20.58 2.95 21.83
CA LEU A 255 20.28 3.97 20.81
C LEU A 255 19.65 3.35 19.56
N LEU A 256 20.15 2.21 19.09
CA LEU A 256 19.58 1.49 17.94
C LEU A 256 18.15 1.00 18.22
N ASP A 257 17.89 0.47 19.43
CA ASP A 257 16.55 0.06 19.87
C ASP A 257 15.57 1.25 19.80
N TYR A 258 15.98 2.40 20.37
CA TYR A 258 15.18 3.63 20.38
C TYR A 258 14.96 4.18 18.96
N PHE A 259 16.00 4.15 18.13
CA PHE A 259 15.92 4.67 16.77
C PHE A 259 15.00 3.82 15.90
N LEU A 260 15.06 2.49 16.01
CA LEU A 260 14.12 1.61 15.32
C LEU A 260 12.65 1.94 15.67
N LEU A 261 12.36 2.18 16.94
CA LEU A 261 11.02 2.56 17.38
C LEU A 261 10.55 3.87 16.72
N ILE A 262 11.39 4.90 16.69
CA ILE A 262 11.07 6.18 16.04
C ILE A 262 10.84 5.98 14.54
N LEU A 263 11.72 5.23 13.86
CA LEU A 263 11.61 4.99 12.43
C LEU A 263 10.29 4.29 12.08
N LEU A 264 9.88 3.29 12.87
CA LEU A 264 8.59 2.62 12.67
C LEU A 264 7.41 3.54 12.98
N ALA A 265 7.47 4.32 14.06
CA ALA A 265 6.40 5.25 14.45
C ALA A 265 6.20 6.39 13.45
N THR A 266 7.26 6.80 12.75
CA THR A 266 7.26 7.86 11.74
C THR A 266 7.15 7.32 10.30
N ALA A 267 6.77 6.04 10.15
CA ALA A 267 6.58 5.36 8.86
C ALA A 267 7.81 5.37 7.93
N GLN A 268 9.02 5.41 8.50
CA GLN A 268 10.29 5.39 7.77
C GLN A 268 10.76 3.95 7.51
N TYR A 269 9.97 3.20 6.75
CA TYR A 269 10.14 1.75 6.59
C TYR A 269 11.45 1.38 5.90
N ARG A 270 11.89 2.14 4.91
CA ARG A 270 13.20 1.95 4.26
C ARG A 270 14.37 2.05 5.25
N ASN A 271 14.34 3.06 6.12
CA ASN A 271 15.39 3.27 7.11
C ASN A 271 15.33 2.25 8.25
N ALA A 272 14.13 1.84 8.66
CA ALA A 272 13.96 0.72 9.59
C ALA A 272 14.54 -0.57 8.99
N ALA A 273 14.25 -0.85 7.71
CA ALA A 273 14.80 -1.99 6.99
C ALA A 273 16.33 -1.93 6.88
N TYR A 274 16.88 -0.75 6.57
CA TYR A 274 18.33 -0.53 6.57
C TYR A 274 18.96 -0.85 7.94
N LEU A 275 18.44 -0.27 9.02
CA LEU A 275 18.93 -0.51 10.38
C LEU A 275 18.96 -2.00 10.73
N LEU A 276 17.84 -2.69 10.54
CA LEU A 276 17.70 -4.09 10.88
C LEU A 276 18.71 -4.97 10.13
N ARG A 277 18.83 -4.77 8.82
CA ARG A 277 19.78 -5.51 7.99
C ARG A 277 21.22 -5.26 8.42
N GLU A 278 21.63 -4.00 8.54
CA GLU A 278 23.02 -3.66 8.88
C GLU A 278 23.36 -4.11 10.32
N ALA A 279 22.44 -3.99 11.28
CA ALA A 279 22.64 -4.51 12.64
C ALA A 279 22.92 -6.03 12.64
N GLY A 280 22.22 -6.80 11.79
CA GLY A 280 22.47 -8.23 11.63
C GLY A 280 23.84 -8.56 11.01
N VAL A 281 24.32 -7.73 10.08
CA VAL A 281 25.66 -7.87 9.49
C VAL A 281 26.73 -7.57 10.55
N THR A 282 26.59 -6.45 11.26
CA THR A 282 27.51 -6.01 12.31
C THR A 282 27.62 -7.03 13.44
N ALA A 283 26.51 -7.65 13.85
CA ALA A 283 26.49 -8.71 14.86
C ALA A 283 27.42 -9.91 14.52
N ASN A 284 27.64 -10.17 13.23
CA ASN A 284 28.49 -11.27 12.76
C ASN A 284 29.91 -10.85 12.39
N ARG A 285 30.14 -9.57 12.10
CA ARG A 285 31.42 -9.03 11.63
C ARG A 285 32.31 -8.50 12.76
N ALA A 286 31.71 -7.90 13.78
CA ALA A 286 32.42 -7.22 14.85
C ALA A 286 33.31 -8.18 15.67
N ALA A 287 34.57 -7.80 15.88
CA ALA A 287 35.53 -8.59 16.65
C ALA A 287 35.35 -8.37 18.16
N GLU A 288 35.63 -9.40 18.97
CA GLU A 288 35.62 -9.31 20.44
C GLU A 288 34.27 -8.84 21.03
N VAL A 289 33.15 -9.13 20.35
CA VAL A 289 31.79 -8.82 20.85
C VAL A 289 31.34 -9.84 21.89
N LEU A 290 30.77 -9.36 22.99
CA LEU A 290 30.21 -10.23 24.02
C LEU A 290 28.91 -10.88 23.51
N GLU A 291 28.68 -12.14 23.87
CA GLU A 291 27.46 -12.86 23.45
C GLU A 291 26.14 -12.11 23.74
N PRO A 292 25.94 -11.43 24.89
CA PRO A 292 24.73 -10.62 25.12
C PRO A 292 24.54 -9.48 24.11
N GLN A 293 25.62 -8.83 23.69
CA GLN A 293 25.58 -7.73 22.72
C GLN A 293 25.25 -8.23 21.32
N LYS A 294 25.87 -9.35 20.94
CA LYS A 294 25.57 -10.03 19.68
C LYS A 294 24.12 -10.48 19.62
N GLN A 295 23.61 -11.04 20.71
CA GLN A 295 22.21 -11.42 20.84
C GLN A 295 21.29 -10.20 20.69
N ARG A 296 21.61 -9.06 21.30
CA ARG A 296 20.79 -7.85 21.20
C ARG A 296 20.68 -7.30 19.78
N LEU A 297 21.80 -7.22 19.04
CA LEU A 297 21.76 -6.82 17.63
C LEU A 297 21.00 -7.83 16.75
N THR A 298 21.11 -9.12 17.05
CA THR A 298 20.37 -10.17 16.32
C THR A 298 18.87 -10.11 16.66
N GLN A 299 18.53 -9.83 17.92
CA GLN A 299 17.16 -9.70 18.41
C GLN A 299 16.40 -8.58 17.73
N LEU A 300 17.06 -7.51 17.28
CA LEU A 300 16.41 -6.46 16.48
C LEU A 300 15.73 -7.04 15.23
N ASN A 301 16.41 -7.94 14.51
CA ASN A 301 15.84 -8.62 13.35
C ASN A 301 14.73 -9.62 13.73
N GLU A 302 14.89 -10.31 14.86
CA GLU A 302 13.90 -11.26 15.36
C GLU A 302 12.62 -10.56 15.84
N LEU A 303 12.74 -9.37 16.44
CA LEU A 303 11.64 -8.59 16.99
C LEU A 303 10.56 -8.30 15.95
N MET A 304 10.97 -7.93 14.74
CA MET A 304 10.02 -7.68 13.64
C MET A 304 9.34 -8.94 13.12
N SER A 305 9.87 -10.12 13.45
CA SER A 305 9.29 -11.41 13.10
C SER A 305 8.44 -12.01 14.22
N ASP A 306 8.45 -11.39 15.40
CA ASP A 306 7.67 -11.85 16.54
C ASP A 306 6.19 -11.50 16.36
N PRO A 307 5.26 -12.39 16.79
CA PRO A 307 3.83 -12.19 16.52
C PRO A 307 3.25 -10.89 17.04
N LYS A 308 3.73 -10.41 18.19
CA LYS A 308 3.18 -9.20 18.83
C LYS A 308 3.67 -7.92 18.14
N PRO A 309 4.98 -7.64 17.98
CA PRO A 309 5.43 -6.46 17.25
C PRO A 309 4.97 -6.45 15.80
N LEU A 310 5.08 -7.59 15.10
CA LEU A 310 4.59 -7.70 13.72
C LEU A 310 3.08 -7.47 13.65
N GLY A 311 2.31 -8.06 14.55
CA GLY A 311 0.87 -7.84 14.62
C GLY A 311 0.49 -6.38 14.84
N GLN A 312 1.24 -5.64 15.66
CA GLN A 312 1.02 -4.20 15.86
C GLN A 312 1.35 -3.39 14.61
N LEU A 313 2.45 -3.69 13.92
CA LEU A 313 2.78 -3.06 12.65
C LEU A 313 1.69 -3.32 11.60
N LEU A 314 1.26 -4.57 11.45
CA LEU A 314 0.24 -4.95 10.47
C LEU A 314 -1.11 -4.32 10.78
N GLN A 315 -1.47 -4.16 12.06
CA GLN A 315 -2.67 -3.43 12.46
C GLN A 315 -2.57 -1.95 12.08
N ALA A 316 -1.44 -1.30 12.34
CA ALA A 316 -1.24 0.10 11.95
C ALA A 316 -1.32 0.30 10.42
N LEU A 317 -0.83 -0.66 9.63
CA LEU A 317 -0.93 -0.66 8.17
C LEU A 317 -2.33 -1.00 7.64
N GLU A 318 -3.13 -1.75 8.40
CA GLU A 318 -4.53 -2.03 8.08
C GLU A 318 -5.41 -0.79 8.32
N ASP A 319 -5.19 -0.09 9.44
CA ASP A 319 -6.02 1.04 9.88
C ASP A 319 -5.77 2.33 9.10
N SER A 320 -4.62 2.46 8.43
CA SER A 320 -4.26 3.63 7.63
C SER A 320 -4.19 3.30 6.14
N PRO A 321 -4.63 4.19 5.23
CA PRO A 321 -4.24 4.07 3.83
C PRO A 321 -2.71 4.01 3.74
N LEU A 322 -2.19 3.04 2.97
CA LEU A 322 -0.75 2.85 2.79
C LEU A 322 -0.18 4.04 2.02
N ARG A 323 0.32 5.03 2.76
CA ARG A 323 0.97 6.23 2.19
C ARG A 323 2.41 5.95 1.76
N ALA A 324 3.06 4.95 2.38
CA ALA A 324 4.42 4.61 2.05
C ALA A 324 4.51 3.92 0.68
N PRO A 325 5.58 4.21 -0.11
CA PRO A 325 5.82 3.51 -1.35
C PRO A 325 5.93 2.00 -1.14
N GLN A 326 5.33 1.22 -2.06
CA GLN A 326 5.29 -0.25 -1.96
C GLN A 326 6.69 -0.87 -1.78
N HIS A 327 7.70 -0.36 -2.47
CA HIS A 327 9.06 -0.88 -2.42
C HIS A 327 9.70 -0.77 -1.02
N GLU A 328 9.35 0.24 -0.22
CA GLU A 328 9.88 0.38 1.14
C GLU A 328 9.31 -0.69 2.09
N LEU A 329 8.02 -1.00 1.92
CA LEU A 329 7.37 -2.07 2.67
C LEU A 329 7.86 -3.45 2.22
N ASP A 330 8.13 -3.62 0.93
CA ASP A 330 8.77 -4.83 0.40
C ASP A 330 10.18 -5.02 0.99
N GLU A 331 10.97 -3.96 1.15
CA GLU A 331 12.27 -4.01 1.83
C GLU A 331 12.14 -4.41 3.30
N LEU A 332 11.22 -3.80 4.04
CA LEU A 332 10.97 -4.13 5.45
C LEU A 332 10.50 -5.58 5.62
N PHE A 333 9.47 -5.97 4.85
CA PHE A 333 8.99 -7.35 4.85
C PHE A 333 10.04 -8.31 4.31
N GLY A 334 11.00 -7.83 3.50
CA GLY A 334 12.22 -8.50 3.06
C GLY A 334 13.03 -9.17 4.17
N ILE A 335 13.07 -8.53 5.34
CA ILE A 335 13.95 -8.90 6.46
C ILE A 335 13.31 -9.91 7.42
N LEU A 336 11.98 -10.08 7.32
CA LEU A 336 11.24 -11.01 8.15
C LEU A 336 11.81 -12.44 8.06
N GLN A 337 11.87 -13.08 9.23
CA GLN A 337 12.38 -14.41 9.47
C GLN A 337 11.24 -15.44 9.46
N PRO A 338 11.55 -16.75 9.45
CA PRO A 338 10.55 -17.82 9.29
C PRO A 338 9.44 -17.77 10.34
N ARG A 339 9.77 -17.32 11.56
CA ARG A 339 8.82 -17.14 12.67
C ARG A 339 7.68 -16.18 12.34
N ALA A 340 7.89 -15.23 11.43
CA ALA A 340 6.87 -14.30 10.97
C ALA A 340 5.75 -14.99 10.17
N LEU A 341 6.04 -16.15 9.57
CA LEU A 341 5.15 -16.79 8.60
C LEU A 341 3.76 -17.03 9.17
N GLU A 342 3.65 -17.62 10.37
CA GLU A 342 2.35 -17.86 11.02
C GLU A 342 1.50 -16.60 11.17
N THR A 343 2.14 -15.52 11.62
CA THR A 343 1.48 -14.22 11.81
C THR A 343 1.02 -13.66 10.46
N ILE A 344 1.88 -13.70 9.44
CA ILE A 344 1.53 -13.22 8.10
C ILE A 344 0.35 -14.03 7.52
N LEU A 345 0.36 -15.36 7.65
CA LEU A 345 -0.72 -16.21 7.14
C LEU A 345 -2.05 -15.90 7.85
N SER A 346 -2.05 -15.68 9.17
CA SER A 346 -3.29 -15.29 9.87
C SER A 346 -3.80 -13.92 9.42
N TRP A 347 -2.90 -12.98 9.12
CA TRP A 347 -3.24 -11.65 8.61
C TRP A 347 -3.80 -11.64 7.19
N ILE A 348 -3.28 -12.48 6.27
CA ILE A 348 -3.79 -12.58 4.88
C ILE A 348 -5.29 -12.93 4.85
N GLY A 349 -5.75 -13.77 5.78
CA GLY A 349 -7.14 -14.19 5.87
C GLY A 349 -8.10 -13.12 6.38
N ARG A 350 -7.62 -12.20 7.24
CA ARG A 350 -8.47 -11.19 7.89
C ARG A 350 -8.33 -9.77 7.35
N SER A 351 -7.24 -9.46 6.64
CA SER A 351 -6.98 -8.13 6.12
C SER A 351 -8.02 -7.76 5.06
N THR A 352 -8.62 -6.58 5.22
CA THR A 352 -9.55 -5.95 4.27
C THR A 352 -8.82 -5.00 3.31
N ASN A 353 -7.61 -4.57 3.67
CA ASN A 353 -6.74 -3.77 2.82
C ASN A 353 -6.09 -4.63 1.72
N GLN A 354 -6.54 -4.44 0.48
CA GLN A 354 -6.07 -5.22 -0.67
C GLN A 354 -4.57 -5.03 -0.97
N GLN A 355 -4.03 -3.83 -0.76
CA GLN A 355 -2.61 -3.56 -1.01
C GLN A 355 -1.74 -4.20 0.07
N LEU A 356 -2.15 -4.14 1.34
CA LEU A 356 -1.47 -4.86 2.42
C LEU A 356 -1.51 -6.37 2.17
N LYS A 357 -2.66 -6.91 1.77
CA LYS A 357 -2.80 -8.32 1.44
C LYS A 357 -1.82 -8.76 0.36
N MET A 358 -1.68 -8.00 -0.73
CA MET A 358 -0.70 -8.32 -1.79
C MET A 358 0.73 -8.36 -1.25
N LEU A 359 1.13 -7.39 -0.43
CA LEU A 359 2.46 -7.35 0.21
C LEU A 359 2.70 -8.58 1.11
N LEU A 360 1.69 -8.95 1.90
CA LEU A 360 1.75 -10.12 2.78
C LEU A 360 1.83 -11.43 1.98
N GLU A 361 1.12 -11.55 0.85
CA GLU A 361 1.20 -12.72 -0.02
C GLU A 361 2.60 -12.90 -0.62
N VAL A 362 3.26 -11.80 -1.02
CA VAL A 362 4.65 -11.82 -1.50
C VAL A 362 5.60 -12.27 -0.39
N ALA A 363 5.49 -11.67 0.80
CA ALA A 363 6.31 -12.01 1.96
C ALA A 363 6.13 -13.48 2.40
N ALA A 364 4.88 -13.93 2.51
CA ALA A 364 4.54 -15.32 2.84
C ALA A 364 5.10 -16.31 1.83
N THR A 365 5.02 -16.00 0.53
CA THR A 365 5.53 -16.86 -0.53
C THR A 365 7.05 -17.00 -0.43
N ARG A 366 7.78 -15.90 -0.23
CA ARG A 366 9.24 -15.90 -0.04
C ARG A 366 9.63 -16.72 1.20
N LEU A 367 8.97 -16.47 2.33
CA LEU A 367 9.24 -17.16 3.59
C LEU A 367 8.96 -18.65 3.48
N ALA A 368 7.82 -19.05 2.91
CA ALA A 368 7.45 -20.44 2.72
C ALA A 368 8.40 -21.19 1.76
N ALA A 369 8.85 -20.53 0.68
CA ALA A 369 9.79 -21.11 -0.27
C ALA A 369 11.16 -21.41 0.37
N ASN A 370 11.64 -20.51 1.22
CA ASN A 370 12.93 -20.64 1.89
C ASN A 370 12.88 -21.50 3.16
N ASN A 371 11.68 -21.77 3.71
CA ASN A 371 11.51 -22.42 5.01
C ASN A 371 10.43 -23.50 4.97
N SER A 372 10.68 -24.54 4.17
CA SER A 372 9.74 -25.64 3.96
C SER A 372 9.32 -26.35 5.25
N ALA A 373 10.23 -26.51 6.22
CA ALA A 373 9.92 -27.14 7.51
C ALA A 373 8.86 -26.36 8.30
N GLU A 374 8.97 -25.02 8.32
CA GLU A 374 8.00 -24.18 9.02
C GLU A 374 6.65 -24.16 8.30
N LEU A 375 6.64 -24.08 6.96
CA LEU A 375 5.41 -24.22 6.19
C LEU A 375 4.69 -25.55 6.48
N ILE A 376 5.42 -26.66 6.57
CA ILE A 376 4.85 -27.99 6.86
C ILE A 376 4.30 -28.04 8.29
N ARG A 377 4.98 -27.41 9.26
CA ARG A 377 4.48 -27.29 10.64
C ARG A 377 3.13 -26.57 10.67
N LEU A 378 2.99 -25.49 9.91
CA LEU A 378 1.79 -24.64 9.88
C LEU A 378 0.56 -25.31 9.23
N ILE A 379 0.73 -26.33 8.40
CA ILE A 379 -0.39 -27.18 7.93
C ILE A 379 -1.08 -27.90 9.11
N GLY A 380 -0.39 -28.07 10.24
CA GLY A 380 -0.94 -28.63 11.47
C GLY A 380 -1.14 -27.60 12.59
N SER A 381 -1.27 -26.31 12.27
CA SER A 381 -1.61 -25.28 13.26
C SER A 381 -3.04 -25.47 13.80
N ASP A 382 -3.31 -24.92 14.99
CA ASP A 382 -4.64 -24.88 15.59
C ASP A 382 -5.52 -23.76 14.99
N ASP A 383 -4.92 -22.80 14.26
CA ASP A 383 -5.64 -21.73 13.58
C ASP A 383 -6.02 -22.16 12.14
N GLU A 384 -7.32 -22.32 11.91
CA GLU A 384 -7.89 -22.76 10.63
C GLU A 384 -7.51 -21.83 9.46
N ALA A 385 -7.45 -20.52 9.68
CA ALA A 385 -7.08 -19.56 8.64
C ALA A 385 -5.61 -19.74 8.24
N VAL A 386 -4.74 -19.97 9.21
CA VAL A 386 -3.32 -20.28 8.99
C VAL A 386 -3.17 -21.59 8.23
N VAL A 387 -3.91 -22.63 8.62
CA VAL A 387 -3.88 -23.94 7.95
C VAL A 387 -4.26 -23.82 6.48
N LEU A 388 -5.37 -23.14 6.15
CA LEU A 388 -5.82 -22.95 4.78
C LEU A 388 -4.77 -22.23 3.93
N GLU A 389 -4.20 -21.15 4.46
CA GLU A 389 -3.15 -20.41 3.76
C GLU A 389 -1.88 -21.26 3.61
N ALA A 390 -1.47 -22.02 4.62
CA ALA A 390 -0.32 -22.92 4.52
C ALA A 390 -0.52 -24.00 3.45
N ILE A 391 -1.73 -24.59 3.37
CA ILE A 391 -2.11 -25.55 2.32
C ILE A 391 -2.01 -24.91 0.93
N ARG A 392 -2.56 -23.69 0.76
CA ARG A 392 -2.49 -22.94 -0.51
C ARG A 392 -1.05 -22.66 -0.92
N ARG A 393 -0.18 -22.23 0.00
CA ARG A 393 1.24 -21.98 -0.29
C ARG A 393 1.98 -23.27 -0.66
N ALA A 394 1.73 -24.36 0.06
CA ALA A 394 2.33 -25.66 -0.27
C ALA A 394 1.94 -26.13 -1.68
N ALA A 395 0.68 -25.90 -2.09
CA ALA A 395 0.18 -26.18 -3.43
C ALA A 395 0.84 -25.30 -4.50
N ALA A 396 0.90 -23.98 -4.27
CA ALA A 396 1.51 -23.02 -5.18
C ALA A 396 3.01 -23.29 -5.40
N LEU A 397 3.72 -23.67 -4.34
CA LEU A 397 5.12 -24.10 -4.39
C LEU A 397 5.31 -25.52 -4.93
N LYS A 398 4.21 -26.24 -5.21
CA LYS A 398 4.19 -27.66 -5.63
C LYS A 398 5.06 -28.55 -4.74
N SER A 399 5.06 -28.29 -3.43
CA SER A 399 6.02 -28.88 -2.48
C SER A 399 5.71 -30.35 -2.19
N PRO A 400 6.53 -31.32 -2.67
CA PRO A 400 6.31 -32.73 -2.36
C PRO A 400 6.56 -33.05 -0.88
N ALA A 401 7.36 -32.23 -0.20
CA ALA A 401 7.66 -32.38 1.23
C ALA A 401 6.42 -32.14 2.11
N ALA A 402 5.41 -31.42 1.63
CA ALA A 402 4.15 -31.20 2.34
C ALA A 402 3.17 -32.38 2.25
N VAL A 403 3.40 -33.33 1.33
CA VAL A 403 2.48 -34.47 1.09
C VAL A 403 2.17 -35.28 2.35
N PRO A 404 3.13 -35.62 3.24
CA PRO A 404 2.80 -36.34 4.48
C PRO A 404 1.88 -35.55 5.41
N ALA A 405 2.07 -34.24 5.53
CA ALA A 405 1.21 -33.39 6.36
C ALA A 405 -0.21 -33.27 5.78
N LEU A 406 -0.31 -33.06 4.45
CA LEU A 406 -1.60 -33.07 3.74
C LEU A 406 -2.29 -34.44 3.84
N GLY A 407 -1.54 -35.54 3.78
CA GLY A 407 -2.06 -36.89 3.97
C GLY A 407 -2.61 -37.12 5.38
N LYS A 408 -1.98 -36.54 6.41
CA LYS A 408 -2.54 -36.52 7.78
C LYS A 408 -3.83 -35.70 7.82
N MET A 409 -3.88 -34.55 7.15
CA MET A 409 -5.08 -33.70 7.06
C MET A 409 -6.28 -34.47 6.49
N LEU A 410 -6.07 -35.34 5.49
CA LEU A 410 -7.12 -36.23 4.96
C LEU A 410 -7.68 -37.23 5.99
N THR A 411 -7.03 -37.42 7.14
CA THR A 411 -7.46 -38.39 8.16
C THR A 411 -8.11 -37.71 9.36
N VAL A 412 -7.54 -36.57 9.81
CA VAL A 412 -7.96 -35.92 11.06
C VAL A 412 -8.66 -34.58 10.86
N GLY A 413 -8.64 -34.03 9.64
CA GLY A 413 -9.28 -32.76 9.32
C GLY A 413 -10.79 -32.91 9.11
N GLU A 414 -11.52 -31.81 9.34
CA GLU A 414 -12.92 -31.66 8.96
C GLU A 414 -13.08 -31.67 7.42
N ALA A 415 -14.30 -31.91 6.93
CA ALA A 415 -14.58 -32.13 5.51
C ALA A 415 -13.99 -31.03 4.60
N ASP A 416 -14.13 -29.76 4.97
CA ASP A 416 -13.61 -28.62 4.20
C ASP A 416 -12.07 -28.60 4.15
N MET A 417 -11.40 -28.97 5.25
CA MET A 417 -9.93 -29.10 5.30
C MET A 417 -9.44 -30.29 4.47
N ARG A 418 -10.16 -31.42 4.51
CA ARG A 418 -9.85 -32.57 3.66
C ARG A 418 -9.99 -32.22 2.18
N LEU A 419 -11.02 -31.46 1.82
CA LEU A 419 -11.22 -30.98 0.45
C LEU A 419 -10.09 -30.04 0.00
N ALA A 420 -9.68 -29.10 0.87
CA ALA A 420 -8.53 -28.23 0.62
C ALA A 420 -7.25 -29.05 0.41
N ALA A 421 -7.02 -30.07 1.24
CA ALA A 421 -5.88 -30.97 1.10
C ALA A 421 -5.91 -31.77 -0.21
N VAL A 422 -7.07 -32.30 -0.63
CA VAL A 422 -7.22 -32.97 -1.94
C VAL A 422 -6.87 -32.04 -3.10
N THR A 423 -7.33 -30.78 -3.03
CA THR A 423 -7.03 -29.78 -4.05
C THR A 423 -5.52 -29.49 -4.12
N ALA A 424 -4.90 -29.28 -2.97
CA ALA A 424 -3.45 -29.06 -2.88
C ALA A 424 -2.63 -30.26 -3.37
N LEU A 425 -3.04 -31.49 -3.03
CA LEU A 425 -2.38 -32.71 -3.49
C LEU A 425 -2.46 -32.86 -5.02
N ASN A 426 -3.58 -32.48 -5.63
CA ASN A 426 -3.72 -32.47 -7.08
C ASN A 426 -2.75 -31.48 -7.76
N ASP A 427 -2.59 -30.29 -7.18
CA ASP A 427 -1.72 -29.24 -7.70
C ASP A 427 -0.24 -29.59 -7.54
N ILE A 428 0.13 -30.20 -6.41
CA ILE A 428 1.48 -30.75 -6.17
C ILE A 428 1.80 -31.86 -7.18
N GLY A 429 0.88 -32.80 -7.38
CA GLY A 429 0.94 -33.76 -8.48
C GLY A 429 2.11 -34.77 -8.44
N SER A 430 2.81 -34.88 -7.31
CA SER A 430 3.89 -35.86 -7.10
C SER A 430 3.35 -37.29 -6.98
N ALA A 431 4.22 -38.30 -7.11
CA ALA A 431 3.80 -39.70 -6.96
C ALA A 431 3.19 -39.99 -5.57
N GLY A 432 3.75 -39.41 -4.51
CA GLY A 432 3.19 -39.50 -3.16
C GLY A 432 1.82 -38.80 -3.06
N ALA A 433 1.66 -37.65 -3.72
CA ALA A 433 0.38 -36.95 -3.74
C ALA A 433 -0.71 -37.77 -4.44
N MET A 434 -0.36 -38.45 -5.54
CA MET A 434 -1.28 -39.37 -6.22
C MET A 434 -1.73 -40.52 -5.32
N GLN A 435 -0.82 -41.09 -4.53
CA GLN A 435 -1.19 -42.14 -3.57
C GLN A 435 -2.16 -41.63 -2.50
N MET A 436 -2.04 -40.37 -2.08
CA MET A 436 -2.99 -39.76 -1.13
C MET A 436 -4.35 -39.49 -1.78
N LEU A 437 -4.38 -38.99 -3.02
CA LEU A 437 -5.63 -38.82 -3.79
C LEU A 437 -6.37 -40.14 -3.97
N GLU A 438 -5.65 -41.23 -4.22
CA GLU A 438 -6.26 -42.56 -4.33
C GLU A 438 -6.91 -43.03 -3.02
N ARG A 439 -6.42 -42.60 -1.85
CA ARG A 439 -7.06 -42.88 -0.56
C ARG A 439 -8.33 -42.03 -0.37
N ALA A 440 -8.31 -40.79 -0.82
CA ALA A 440 -9.46 -39.88 -0.73
C ALA A 440 -10.68 -40.32 -1.58
N LEU A 441 -10.51 -41.28 -2.50
CA LEU A 441 -11.63 -41.90 -3.22
C LEU A 441 -12.64 -42.63 -2.32
N THR A 442 -12.23 -42.98 -1.09
CA THR A 442 -13.08 -43.65 -0.10
C THR A 442 -13.32 -42.79 1.13
N ASP A 443 -13.16 -41.47 1.02
CA ASP A 443 -13.49 -40.53 2.10
C ASP A 443 -14.98 -40.65 2.49
N GLU A 444 -15.31 -40.38 3.75
CA GLU A 444 -16.69 -40.36 4.21
C GLU A 444 -17.49 -39.20 3.57
N ASP A 445 -16.82 -38.09 3.28
CA ASP A 445 -17.44 -36.91 2.68
C ASP A 445 -17.50 -37.04 1.15
N ARG A 446 -18.66 -36.71 0.61
CA ARG A 446 -18.95 -36.85 -0.82
C ARG A 446 -18.12 -35.89 -1.67
N GLU A 447 -17.99 -34.64 -1.26
CA GLU A 447 -17.29 -33.63 -2.07
C GLU A 447 -15.80 -33.95 -2.13
N VAL A 448 -15.22 -34.47 -1.05
CA VAL A 448 -13.84 -35.01 -1.04
C VAL A 448 -13.66 -36.15 -2.03
N ARG A 449 -14.57 -37.14 -2.04
CA ARG A 449 -14.54 -38.26 -3.02
C ARG A 449 -14.64 -37.76 -4.47
N ILE A 450 -15.54 -36.81 -4.74
CA ILE A 450 -15.73 -36.21 -6.07
C ILE A 450 -14.45 -35.49 -6.51
N ALA A 451 -13.87 -34.67 -5.65
CA ALA A 451 -12.64 -33.94 -5.94
C ALA A 451 -11.47 -34.90 -6.23
N ALA A 452 -11.32 -35.97 -5.46
CA ALA A 452 -10.31 -36.99 -5.68
C ALA A 452 -10.50 -37.71 -7.03
N ALA A 453 -11.72 -38.12 -7.36
CA ALA A 453 -12.03 -38.78 -8.64
C ALA A 453 -11.72 -37.86 -9.83
N ARG A 454 -12.09 -36.58 -9.75
CA ARG A 454 -11.81 -35.59 -10.81
C ARG A 454 -10.32 -35.32 -10.97
N ALA A 455 -9.58 -35.15 -9.86
CA ALA A 455 -8.14 -34.98 -9.86
C ALA A 455 -7.42 -36.15 -10.55
N ILE A 456 -7.80 -37.37 -10.20
CA ILE A 456 -7.27 -38.61 -10.81
C ILE A 456 -7.56 -38.68 -12.31
N GLY A 457 -8.79 -38.33 -12.72
CA GLY A 457 -9.20 -38.30 -14.13
C GLY A 457 -8.44 -37.26 -14.94
N ALA A 458 -8.32 -36.03 -14.43
CA ALA A 458 -7.60 -34.92 -15.07
C ALA A 458 -6.12 -35.25 -15.30
N ARG A 459 -5.49 -35.93 -14.34
CA ARG A 459 -4.09 -36.36 -14.42
C ARG A 459 -3.88 -37.66 -15.19
N ARG A 460 -4.96 -38.30 -15.67
CA ARG A 460 -4.95 -39.60 -16.36
C ARG A 460 -4.19 -40.68 -15.57
N ALA A 461 -4.34 -40.70 -14.25
CA ALA A 461 -3.58 -41.57 -13.37
C ALA A 461 -4.11 -43.02 -13.40
N LYS A 462 -3.64 -43.80 -14.37
CA LYS A 462 -4.07 -45.20 -14.59
C LYS A 462 -3.86 -46.12 -13.38
N ALA A 463 -2.91 -45.81 -12.49
CA ALA A 463 -2.67 -46.59 -11.27
C ALA A 463 -3.90 -46.65 -10.36
N ALA A 464 -4.77 -45.64 -10.39
CA ALA A 464 -5.99 -45.56 -9.61
C ALA A 464 -7.17 -46.39 -10.19
N LEU A 465 -7.02 -46.90 -11.43
CA LEU A 465 -8.11 -47.59 -12.15
C LEU A 465 -8.75 -48.73 -11.34
N PRO A 466 -7.99 -49.60 -10.64
CA PRO A 466 -8.60 -50.67 -9.83
C PRO A 466 -9.49 -50.13 -8.71
N ARG A 467 -9.12 -49.01 -8.07
CA ARG A 467 -9.92 -48.39 -7.00
C ARG A 467 -11.22 -47.78 -7.53
N ILE A 468 -11.14 -47.08 -8.66
CA ILE A 468 -12.33 -46.55 -9.35
C ILE A 468 -13.25 -47.70 -9.77
N GLU A 469 -12.70 -48.79 -10.30
CA GLU A 469 -13.49 -49.96 -10.70
C GLU A 469 -14.23 -50.61 -9.53
N VAL A 470 -13.56 -50.74 -8.38
CA VAL A 470 -14.17 -51.23 -7.14
C VAL A 470 -15.31 -50.31 -6.70
N ALA A 471 -15.16 -48.99 -6.80
CA ALA A 471 -16.23 -48.04 -6.48
C ALA A 471 -17.45 -48.23 -7.39
N LEU A 472 -17.25 -48.38 -8.70
CA LEU A 472 -18.33 -48.67 -9.67
C LEU A 472 -19.05 -50.00 -9.39
N LYS A 473 -18.33 -50.99 -8.87
CA LYS A 473 -18.90 -52.29 -8.48
C LYS A 473 -19.56 -52.27 -7.10
N GLY A 474 -19.26 -51.29 -6.26
CA GLY A 474 -19.81 -51.15 -4.91
C GLY A 474 -21.26 -50.65 -4.86
N LYS A 475 -21.93 -50.88 -3.72
CA LYS A 475 -23.26 -50.33 -3.45
C LYS A 475 -23.23 -48.83 -3.14
N GLY A 476 -22.16 -48.34 -2.50
CA GLY A 476 -22.03 -46.94 -2.10
C GLY A 476 -22.22 -45.96 -3.26
N LEU A 477 -21.56 -46.19 -4.40
CA LEU A 477 -21.71 -45.33 -5.59
C LEU A 477 -23.07 -45.51 -6.29
N ARG A 478 -23.73 -46.67 -6.16
CA ARG A 478 -25.08 -46.85 -6.72
C ARG A 478 -26.12 -46.03 -5.96
N GLU A 479 -25.97 -45.95 -4.65
CA GLU A 479 -26.86 -45.23 -3.74
C GLU A 479 -26.49 -43.74 -3.60
N SER A 480 -25.37 -43.30 -4.19
CA SER A 480 -24.94 -41.90 -4.16
C SER A 480 -25.70 -41.02 -5.14
N ASN A 481 -25.43 -39.71 -5.09
CA ASN A 481 -26.08 -38.76 -5.98
C ASN A 481 -25.50 -38.80 -7.40
N LEU A 482 -26.22 -38.19 -8.34
CA LEU A 482 -25.83 -38.14 -9.75
C LEU A 482 -24.45 -37.50 -9.97
N THR A 483 -24.10 -36.43 -9.24
CA THR A 483 -22.81 -35.74 -9.39
C THR A 483 -21.63 -36.66 -9.07
N GLU A 484 -21.74 -37.44 -7.99
CA GLU A 484 -20.71 -38.41 -7.61
C GLU A 484 -20.62 -39.55 -8.62
N LYS A 485 -21.77 -40.13 -9.02
CA LYS A 485 -21.83 -41.13 -10.09
C LYS A 485 -21.11 -40.62 -11.34
N MET A 486 -21.45 -39.42 -11.81
CA MET A 486 -20.84 -38.82 -13.01
C MET A 486 -19.32 -38.70 -12.87
N ALA A 487 -18.81 -38.18 -11.75
CA ALA A 487 -17.38 -38.01 -11.54
C ALA A 487 -16.62 -39.35 -11.65
N PHE A 488 -17.10 -40.40 -10.99
CA PHE A 488 -16.46 -41.71 -11.02
C PHE A 488 -16.55 -42.40 -12.38
N PHE A 489 -17.71 -42.34 -13.05
CA PHE A 489 -17.89 -42.93 -14.38
C PHE A 489 -17.07 -42.20 -15.46
N GLU A 490 -17.04 -40.87 -15.43
CA GLU A 490 -16.20 -40.08 -16.35
C GLU A 490 -14.72 -40.41 -16.16
N THR A 491 -14.26 -40.46 -14.91
CA THR A 491 -12.88 -40.86 -14.59
C THR A 491 -12.59 -42.29 -15.04
N TYR A 492 -13.50 -43.25 -14.83
CA TYR A 492 -13.32 -44.61 -15.32
C TYR A 492 -13.19 -44.66 -16.84
N GLY A 493 -14.12 -44.01 -17.58
CA GLY A 493 -14.11 -43.96 -19.04
C GLY A 493 -12.86 -43.30 -19.64
N LEU A 494 -12.29 -42.30 -18.95
CA LEU A 494 -11.03 -41.66 -19.35
C LEU A 494 -9.79 -42.56 -19.16
N LEU A 495 -9.85 -43.54 -18.26
CA LEU A 495 -8.70 -44.34 -17.83
C LEU A 495 -8.71 -45.78 -18.37
N CYS A 496 -9.87 -46.41 -18.45
CA CYS A 496 -9.99 -47.86 -18.63
C CYS A 496 -9.68 -48.35 -20.06
N GLY A 497 -9.85 -47.48 -21.06
CA GLY A 497 -9.79 -47.87 -22.47
C GLY A 497 -10.74 -49.04 -22.79
N ASP A 498 -10.41 -49.82 -23.82
CA ASP A 498 -11.22 -50.96 -24.25
C ASP A 498 -11.44 -52.02 -23.16
N ALA A 499 -10.52 -52.16 -22.21
CA ALA A 499 -10.59 -53.18 -21.17
C ALA A 499 -11.75 -52.96 -20.19
N GLY A 500 -12.22 -51.72 -20.01
CA GLY A 500 -13.35 -51.39 -19.15
C GLY A 500 -14.72 -51.48 -19.82
N ILE A 501 -14.76 -51.68 -21.14
CA ILE A 501 -16.02 -51.78 -21.91
C ILE A 501 -16.93 -52.89 -21.38
N PRO A 502 -16.47 -54.11 -21.05
CA PRO A 502 -17.35 -55.16 -20.53
C PRO A 502 -18.09 -54.77 -19.25
N LEU A 503 -17.44 -54.01 -18.36
CA LEU A 503 -18.08 -53.52 -17.13
C LEU A 503 -19.17 -52.49 -17.44
N LEU A 504 -18.83 -51.48 -18.25
CA LEU A 504 -19.77 -50.41 -18.60
C LEU A 504 -20.94 -50.92 -19.44
N ASP A 505 -20.68 -51.84 -20.37
CA ASP A 505 -21.71 -52.52 -21.14
C ASP A 505 -22.61 -53.38 -20.25
N GLY A 506 -22.03 -54.12 -19.30
CA GLY A 506 -22.79 -54.87 -18.31
C GLY A 506 -23.76 -53.99 -17.51
N ILE A 507 -23.34 -52.78 -17.15
CA ILE A 507 -24.20 -51.80 -16.45
C ILE A 507 -25.27 -51.25 -17.39
N LEU A 508 -24.91 -50.81 -18.60
CA LEU A 508 -25.83 -50.18 -19.54
C LEU A 508 -26.87 -51.16 -20.12
N ASN A 509 -26.43 -52.34 -20.55
CA ASN A 509 -27.16 -53.26 -21.41
C ASN A 509 -27.60 -54.58 -20.72
N ALA A 510 -27.46 -54.71 -19.39
CA ALA A 510 -27.92 -55.90 -18.67
C ALA A 510 -29.35 -56.32 -19.07
N LYS A 511 -29.50 -57.57 -19.53
CA LYS A 511 -30.80 -58.17 -19.87
C LYS A 511 -31.41 -58.83 -18.63
N GLY A 512 -32.60 -58.40 -18.27
CA GLY A 512 -33.35 -58.95 -17.13
C GLY A 512 -33.86 -60.35 -17.45
N PHE A 513 -33.21 -61.37 -16.91
CA PHE A 513 -33.80 -62.70 -16.73
C PHE A 513 -33.45 -63.32 -15.35
N MET A 514 -32.37 -62.88 -14.71
CA MET A 514 -32.04 -63.21 -13.31
C MET A 514 -31.19 -62.13 -12.61
N GLY A 515 -30.95 -60.99 -13.26
CA GLY A 515 -30.21 -59.84 -12.73
C GLY A 515 -31.04 -58.56 -12.87
N LYS A 516 -31.23 -57.85 -11.78
CA LYS A 516 -31.94 -56.57 -11.73
C LYS A 516 -31.15 -55.53 -12.53
N LYS A 517 -31.80 -54.80 -13.45
CA LYS A 517 -31.17 -53.66 -14.13
C LYS A 517 -30.77 -52.61 -13.07
N ASP A 518 -29.61 -52.00 -13.24
CA ASP A 518 -29.24 -50.78 -12.50
C ASP A 518 -30.24 -49.66 -12.82
N ASP A 519 -30.31 -48.64 -11.96
CA ASP A 519 -31.19 -47.49 -12.15
C ASP A 519 -30.84 -46.68 -13.42
N SER A 520 -31.76 -45.83 -13.86
CA SER A 520 -31.59 -45.04 -15.09
C SER A 520 -30.40 -44.09 -15.03
N GLU A 521 -30.09 -43.51 -13.87
CA GLU A 521 -28.97 -42.59 -13.67
C GLU A 521 -27.63 -43.31 -13.85
N PHE A 522 -27.45 -44.45 -13.19
CA PHE A 522 -26.24 -45.24 -13.20
C PHE A 522 -25.96 -45.80 -14.60
N ARG A 523 -27.03 -46.22 -15.31
CA ARG A 523 -26.97 -46.62 -16.72
C ARG A 523 -26.63 -45.46 -17.65
N ALA A 524 -27.19 -44.28 -17.42
CA ALA A 524 -26.85 -43.08 -18.19
C ALA A 524 -25.38 -42.69 -17.99
N CYS A 525 -24.86 -42.76 -16.76
CA CYS A 525 -23.43 -42.55 -16.48
C CYS A 525 -22.53 -43.58 -17.19
N ALA A 526 -22.92 -44.85 -17.24
CA ALA A 526 -22.20 -45.88 -17.98
C ALA A 526 -22.16 -45.59 -19.50
N ALA A 527 -23.27 -45.12 -20.08
CA ALA A 527 -23.30 -44.68 -21.48
C ALA A 527 -22.36 -43.49 -21.73
N MET A 528 -22.36 -42.48 -20.85
CA MET A 528 -21.44 -41.34 -20.97
C MET A 528 -19.97 -41.77 -20.87
N ALA A 529 -19.65 -42.69 -19.96
CA ALA A 529 -18.31 -43.26 -19.82
C ALA A 529 -17.87 -44.04 -21.06
N LEU A 530 -18.75 -44.85 -21.67
CA LEU A 530 -18.48 -45.52 -22.94
C LEU A 530 -18.17 -44.50 -24.05
N GLY A 531 -18.91 -43.39 -24.11
CA GLY A 531 -18.63 -42.31 -25.04
C GLY A 531 -17.23 -41.70 -24.86
N LYS A 532 -16.73 -41.62 -23.62
CA LYS A 532 -15.37 -41.11 -23.32
C LYS A 532 -14.24 -42.05 -23.74
N ILE A 533 -14.49 -43.36 -23.82
CA ILE A 533 -13.49 -44.33 -24.31
C ILE A 533 -13.18 -44.09 -25.79
N ASN A 534 -14.19 -43.65 -26.55
CA ASN A 534 -14.11 -43.33 -27.98
C ASN A 534 -13.46 -44.44 -28.83
N SER A 535 -13.99 -45.66 -28.75
CA SER A 535 -13.54 -46.80 -29.56
C SER A 535 -14.69 -47.48 -30.28
N ALA A 536 -14.38 -48.23 -31.35
CA ALA A 536 -15.38 -48.96 -32.14
C ALA A 536 -16.22 -49.92 -31.27
N LYS A 537 -15.56 -50.63 -30.34
CA LYS A 537 -16.25 -51.54 -29.39
C LYS A 537 -17.18 -50.77 -28.45
N ALA A 538 -16.78 -49.59 -28.00
CA ALA A 538 -17.65 -48.76 -27.16
C ALA A 538 -18.86 -48.24 -27.95
N ALA A 539 -18.66 -47.86 -29.22
CA ALA A 539 -19.72 -47.48 -30.13
C ALA A 539 -20.72 -48.63 -30.38
N GLU A 540 -20.25 -49.87 -30.53
CA GLU A 540 -21.12 -51.06 -30.62
C GLU A 540 -22.00 -51.23 -29.37
N SER A 541 -21.42 -51.10 -28.17
CA SER A 541 -22.17 -51.18 -26.91
C SER A 541 -23.22 -50.07 -26.79
N LEU A 542 -22.88 -48.84 -27.20
CA LEU A 542 -23.83 -47.71 -27.25
C LEU A 542 -24.95 -47.93 -28.27
N ASN A 543 -24.62 -48.44 -29.46
CA ASN A 543 -25.59 -48.69 -30.53
C ASN A 543 -26.67 -49.70 -30.11
N ARG A 544 -26.31 -50.72 -29.31
CA ARG A 544 -27.28 -51.66 -28.73
C ARG A 544 -28.29 -50.99 -27.79
N ALA A 545 -27.91 -49.89 -27.15
CA ALA A 545 -28.75 -49.15 -26.20
C ALA A 545 -29.58 -48.01 -26.83
N THR A 546 -29.48 -47.78 -28.15
CA THR A 546 -30.21 -46.71 -28.85
C THR A 546 -31.73 -46.85 -28.74
N GLY A 547 -32.23 -48.08 -28.66
CA GLY A 547 -33.65 -48.40 -28.50
C GLY A 547 -34.16 -48.35 -27.05
N GLU A 548 -33.41 -47.80 -26.10
CA GLU A 548 -33.79 -47.89 -24.69
C GLU A 548 -35.05 -47.08 -24.35
N LYS A 549 -35.95 -47.69 -23.57
CA LYS A 549 -37.25 -47.10 -23.22
C LYS A 549 -37.14 -45.92 -22.25
N ASP A 550 -36.13 -45.93 -21.39
CA ASP A 550 -35.88 -44.85 -20.45
C ASP A 550 -35.31 -43.61 -21.18
N VAL A 551 -35.92 -42.44 -20.95
CA VAL A 551 -35.59 -41.20 -21.65
C VAL A 551 -34.21 -40.69 -21.27
N MET A 552 -33.81 -40.80 -19.99
CA MET A 552 -32.52 -40.34 -19.51
C MET A 552 -31.39 -41.17 -20.12
N VAL A 553 -31.54 -42.49 -20.11
CA VAL A 553 -30.56 -43.41 -20.70
C VAL A 553 -30.45 -43.18 -22.20
N ARG A 554 -31.58 -43.06 -22.91
CA ARG A 554 -31.60 -42.80 -24.36
C ARG A 554 -30.88 -41.49 -24.71
N ASN A 555 -31.17 -40.41 -23.97
CA ASN A 555 -30.53 -39.11 -24.18
C ASN A 555 -29.01 -39.17 -23.92
N ALA A 556 -28.58 -39.87 -22.87
CA ALA A 556 -27.17 -40.07 -22.58
C ALA A 556 -26.46 -40.88 -23.68
N VAL A 557 -27.07 -41.97 -24.17
CA VAL A 557 -26.55 -42.75 -25.31
C VAL A 557 -26.45 -41.90 -26.57
N SER A 558 -27.49 -41.13 -26.92
CA SER A 558 -27.45 -40.23 -28.08
C SER A 558 -26.42 -39.12 -27.93
N LYS A 559 -26.15 -38.63 -26.71
CA LYS A 559 -25.08 -37.66 -26.44
C LYS A 559 -23.70 -38.30 -26.57
N ALA A 560 -23.52 -39.50 -26.01
CA ALA A 560 -22.26 -40.25 -26.07
C ALA A 560 -21.86 -40.60 -27.53
N ILE A 561 -22.82 -41.04 -28.35
CA ILE A 561 -22.59 -41.34 -29.77
C ILE A 561 -22.20 -40.06 -30.55
N ARG A 562 -22.90 -38.95 -30.32
CA ARG A 562 -22.59 -37.67 -31.00
C ARG A 562 -21.24 -37.11 -30.58
N GLY A 563 -20.86 -37.25 -29.31
CA GLY A 563 -19.61 -36.72 -28.77
C GLY A 563 -18.35 -37.51 -29.14
N GLY A 564 -18.47 -38.80 -29.51
CA GLY A 564 -17.34 -39.63 -29.96
C GLY A 564 -16.99 -39.46 -31.46
N GLY A 565 -17.78 -38.70 -32.21
CA GLY A 565 -17.60 -38.50 -33.66
C GLY A 565 -16.75 -37.29 -34.07
N ALA A 566 -16.03 -36.66 -33.14
CA ALA A 566 -15.21 -35.47 -33.38
C ALA A 566 -13.72 -35.75 -33.17
#